data_AF-A0A1G2YU39-F1
#
_entry.id   AF-A0A1G2YU39-F1
#
_cell.length_a   1.000
_cell.length_b   1.000
_cell.length_c   1.000
_cell.angle_alpha   90.00
_cell.angle_beta   90.00
_cell.angle_gamma   90.00
#
_symmetry.space_group_name_H-M   'P 1'
#
loop_
_entity.id
_entity.type
_entity.pdbx_description
1 polymer ?
#
loop_
_entity_poly.entity_id
_entity_poly.type
_entity_poly.pdbx_seq_one_letter_code
_entity_poly.pdbx_strand_id
1 'polypeptide(L)'
;MKKQNSSAVILVIFIALTTFAGCVERELTINTKPPGAIVALNDEEIGESPVTVNFNWYGDYCVRISKEGYETLNTHRQLKGPWYDHFPFDFFAQIVNPSRTVDSYEWTFELSPKRQISHDELIQNAEELKKQLQ
;
A
#
# COMPACT_ATOMS: atom_id res chain seq x y z
N MET A 1 22.28 18.35 -54.39
CA MET A 1 21.54 18.71 -53.15
C MET A 1 20.69 17.51 -52.75
N LYS A 2 21.13 16.71 -51.76
CA LYS A 2 20.37 15.53 -51.30
C LYS A 2 19.13 16.01 -50.57
N LYS A 3 17.94 15.69 -51.10
CA LYS A 3 16.65 15.97 -50.46
C LYS A 3 16.60 15.11 -49.20
N GLN A 4 16.85 15.74 -48.06
CA GLN A 4 16.81 15.05 -46.77
C GLN A 4 15.35 14.67 -46.52
N ASN A 5 15.06 13.38 -46.43
CA ASN A 5 13.70 12.87 -46.26
C ASN A 5 13.22 13.20 -44.84
N SER A 6 12.65 14.39 -44.65
CA SER A 6 12.17 14.90 -43.36
C SER A 6 11.24 13.91 -42.66
N SER A 7 10.47 13.12 -43.40
CA SER A 7 9.61 12.05 -42.88
C SER A 7 10.37 10.92 -42.18
N ALA A 8 11.55 10.56 -42.68
CA ALA A 8 12.41 9.54 -42.06
C ALA A 8 13.05 10.06 -40.77
N VAL A 9 13.39 11.36 -40.72
CA VAL A 9 13.95 12.00 -39.52
C VAL A 9 12.89 12.08 -38.41
N ILE A 10 11.64 12.45 -38.75
CA ILE A 10 10.53 12.50 -37.80
C ILE A 10 10.23 11.11 -37.21
N LEU A 11 10.26 10.06 -38.04
CA LEU A 11 10.04 8.69 -37.58
C LEU A 11 11.14 8.21 -36.62
N VAL A 12 12.41 8.50 -36.93
CA VAL A 12 13.54 8.16 -36.05
C VAL A 12 13.47 8.91 -34.72
N ILE A 13 13.05 10.18 -34.71
CA ILE A 13 12.86 10.95 -33.48
C ILE A 13 11.71 10.36 -32.65
N PHE A 14 10.60 9.96 -33.27
CA PHE A 14 9.49 9.31 -32.57
C PHE A 14 9.90 7.98 -31.94
N ILE A 15 10.64 7.14 -32.67
CA ILE A 15 11.14 5.86 -32.16
C ILE A 15 12.15 6.08 -31.02
N ALA A 16 13.06 7.05 -31.15
CA ALA A 16 14.02 7.40 -30.11
C ALA A 16 13.37 7.98 -28.84
N LEU A 17 12.24 8.69 -28.97
CA LEU A 17 11.46 9.14 -27.81
C LEU A 17 10.79 7.97 -27.08
N THR A 18 10.35 6.92 -27.79
CA THR A 18 9.68 5.77 -27.16
C THR A 18 10.61 4.83 -26.39
N THR A 19 11.94 4.90 -26.61
CA THR A 19 12.90 4.04 -25.90
C THR A 19 13.27 4.51 -24.49
N PHE A 20 12.76 5.66 -24.05
CA PHE A 20 12.87 6.14 -22.67
C PHE A 20 11.69 5.63 -21.82
N ALA A 21 11.39 4.34 -21.82
CA ALA A 21 10.39 3.79 -20.91
C ALA A 21 10.90 3.93 -19.47
N GLY A 22 10.34 4.88 -18.71
CA GLY A 22 10.58 5.04 -17.29
C GLY A 22 10.13 3.80 -16.52
N CYS A 23 10.97 3.31 -15.61
CA CYS A 23 10.58 2.29 -14.64
C CYS A 23 10.20 3.00 -13.34
N VAL A 24 8.92 2.96 -12.98
CA VAL A 24 8.41 3.50 -11.71
C VAL A 24 8.34 2.36 -10.71
N GLU A 25 9.04 2.52 -9.59
CA GLU A 25 9.00 1.56 -8.49
C GLU A 25 8.32 2.22 -7.30
N ARG A 26 7.45 1.49 -6.63
CA ARG A 26 6.69 2.03 -5.51
C ARG A 26 6.74 1.03 -4.37
N GLU A 27 7.20 1.51 -3.22
CA GLU A 27 7.43 0.71 -2.03
C GLU A 27 6.57 1.22 -0.88
N LEU A 28 5.95 0.29 -0.16
CA LEU A 28 5.23 0.56 1.07
C LEU A 28 5.89 -0.22 2.21
N THR A 29 6.39 0.50 3.21
CA THR A 29 6.95 -0.07 4.42
C THR A 29 5.94 -0.01 5.56
N ILE A 30 5.62 -1.16 6.14
CA ILE A 30 4.69 -1.29 7.26
C ILE A 30 5.45 -1.62 8.54
N ASN A 31 5.36 -0.70 9.50
CA ASN A 31 5.95 -0.79 10.82
C ASN A 31 4.88 -1.05 11.87
N THR A 32 5.23 -1.78 12.93
CA THR A 32 4.34 -1.99 14.07
C THR A 32 5.04 -1.73 15.39
N LYS A 33 4.24 -1.32 16.38
CA LYS A 33 4.67 -1.21 17.78
C LYS A 33 3.78 -2.11 18.64
N PRO A 34 4.33 -3.20 19.21
CA PRO A 34 5.73 -3.67 19.10
C PRO A 34 6.07 -4.30 17.72
N PRO A 35 7.37 -4.42 17.36
CA PRO A 35 7.81 -5.03 16.09
C PRO A 35 7.62 -6.56 16.08
N GLY A 36 7.73 -7.21 14.92
CA GLY A 36 7.54 -8.66 14.79
C GLY A 36 6.07 -9.07 14.88
N ALA A 37 5.19 -8.27 14.28
CA ALA A 37 3.78 -8.62 14.10
C ALA A 37 3.57 -9.12 12.67
N ILE A 38 2.74 -10.13 12.48
CA ILE A 38 2.37 -10.63 11.16
C ILE A 38 1.43 -9.62 10.53
N VAL A 39 1.79 -9.14 9.34
CA VAL A 39 1.02 -8.16 8.57
C VAL A 39 0.43 -8.86 7.35
N ALA A 40 -0.87 -8.61 7.13
CA ALA A 40 -1.56 -8.94 5.91
C ALA A 40 -2.16 -7.68 5.28
N LEU A 41 -2.00 -7.56 3.96
CA LEU A 41 -2.45 -6.44 3.14
C LEU A 41 -3.42 -6.98 2.09
N ASN A 42 -4.66 -6.49 2.06
CA ASN A 42 -5.72 -6.98 1.16
C ASN A 42 -5.91 -8.51 1.21
N ASP A 43 -5.95 -9.06 2.44
CA ASP A 43 -6.07 -10.50 2.71
C ASP A 43 -4.87 -11.38 2.28
N GLU A 44 -3.80 -10.77 1.79
CA GLU A 44 -2.53 -11.45 1.51
C GLU A 44 -1.53 -11.23 2.66
N GLU A 45 -1.00 -12.30 3.24
CA GLU A 45 0.04 -12.21 4.26
C GLU A 45 1.38 -11.84 3.61
N ILE A 46 1.92 -10.69 3.99
CA ILE A 46 3.15 -10.15 3.40
C ILE A 46 4.40 -10.46 4.25
N GLY A 47 4.21 -10.78 5.54
CA GLY A 47 5.28 -11.19 6.45
C GLY A 47 5.27 -10.46 7.79
N GLU A 48 6.39 -10.54 8.52
CA GLU A 48 6.56 -9.92 9.83
C GLU A 48 7.10 -8.49 9.73
N SER A 49 6.55 -7.59 10.53
CA SER A 49 6.98 -6.19 10.60
C SER A 49 8.36 -6.02 11.26
N PRO A 50 9.20 -5.07 10.79
CA PRO A 50 8.99 -4.20 9.64
C PRO A 50 9.10 -4.95 8.30
N VAL A 51 8.12 -4.74 7.42
CA VAL A 51 8.02 -5.38 6.10
C VAL A 51 7.84 -4.33 5.01
N THR A 52 8.55 -4.49 3.91
CA THR A 52 8.44 -3.61 2.74
C THR A 52 7.90 -4.40 1.57
N VAL A 53 6.86 -3.86 0.91
CA VAL A 53 6.21 -4.48 -0.23
C VAL A 53 6.11 -3.51 -1.40
N ASN A 54 6.26 -4.05 -2.60
CA ASN A 54 6.00 -3.30 -3.82
C ASN A 54 4.50 -3.24 -4.10
N PHE A 55 3.99 -2.08 -4.52
CA PHE A 55 2.58 -1.93 -4.88
C PHE A 55 2.41 -1.25 -6.25
N ASN A 56 1.29 -1.55 -6.91
CA ASN A 56 1.00 -1.02 -8.25
C ASN A 56 0.00 0.13 -8.24
N TRP A 57 -0.92 0.15 -7.28
CA TRP A 57 -2.08 1.04 -7.29
C TRP A 57 -2.22 1.83 -5.99
N TYR A 58 -2.53 3.12 -6.11
CA TYR A 58 -2.99 3.91 -4.98
C TYR A 58 -4.46 3.61 -4.68
N GLY A 59 -4.86 3.72 -3.41
CA GLY A 59 -6.22 3.36 -3.02
C GLY A 59 -6.36 3.07 -1.54
N ASP A 60 -7.51 2.53 -1.18
CA ASP A 60 -7.77 2.05 0.18
C ASP A 60 -7.33 0.59 0.32
N TYR A 61 -6.52 0.31 1.33
CA TYR A 61 -5.99 -1.01 1.62
C TYR A 61 -6.56 -1.54 2.93
N CYS A 62 -6.99 -2.81 2.91
CA CYS A 62 -7.32 -3.55 4.12
C CYS A 62 -6.01 -3.99 4.79
N VAL A 63 -5.77 -3.53 6.02
CA VAL A 63 -4.59 -3.89 6.79
C VAL A 63 -5.03 -4.70 8.00
N ARG A 64 -4.56 -5.95 8.05
CA ARG A 64 -4.76 -6.84 9.19
C ARG A 64 -3.41 -7.12 9.82
N ILE A 65 -3.30 -6.92 11.13
CA ILE A 65 -2.06 -7.13 11.87
C ILE A 65 -2.36 -7.99 13.08
N SER A 66 -1.63 -9.09 13.20
CA SER A 66 -1.77 -10.03 14.30
C SER A 66 -0.43 -10.26 15.00
N LYS A 67 -0.47 -10.27 16.33
CA LYS A 67 0.68 -10.61 17.15
C LYS A 67 0.23 -11.33 18.42
N GLU A 68 0.99 -12.33 18.85
CA GLU A 68 0.70 -13.06 20.08
C GLU A 68 0.69 -12.11 21.30
N GLY A 69 -0.35 -12.23 22.14
CA GLY A 69 -0.54 -11.38 23.31
C GLY A 69 -1.16 -10.00 23.00
N TYR A 70 -1.43 -9.67 21.74
CA TYR A 70 -2.05 -8.42 21.32
C TYR A 70 -3.39 -8.66 20.63
N GLU A 71 -4.24 -7.63 20.60
CA GLU A 71 -5.47 -7.63 19.83
C GLU A 71 -5.12 -7.58 18.33
N THR A 72 -5.89 -8.35 17.53
CA THR A 72 -5.74 -8.29 16.08
C THR A 72 -6.29 -6.96 15.59
N LEU A 73 -5.44 -6.14 14.99
CA LEU A 73 -5.84 -4.90 14.37
C LEU A 73 -6.40 -5.21 12.99
N ASN A 74 -7.64 -4.78 12.70
CA ASN A 74 -8.23 -4.84 11.37
C ASN A 74 -8.70 -3.43 11.01
N THR A 75 -8.03 -2.79 10.07
CA THR A 75 -8.27 -1.39 9.72
C THR A 75 -8.09 -1.14 8.24
N HIS A 76 -8.63 -0.03 7.77
CA HIS A 76 -8.42 0.46 6.41
C HIS A 76 -7.44 1.63 6.43
N ARG A 77 -6.55 1.67 5.44
CA ARG A 77 -5.62 2.77 5.24
C ARG A 77 -5.59 3.17 3.77
N GLN A 78 -5.91 4.44 3.55
CA GLN A 78 -5.84 5.06 2.24
C GLN A 78 -4.40 5.48 1.92
N LEU A 79 -3.84 4.88 0.88
CA LEU A 79 -2.59 5.28 0.25
C LEU A 79 -2.87 6.31 -0.83
N LYS A 80 -2.55 7.58 -0.57
CA LYS A 80 -2.78 8.67 -1.52
C LYS A 80 -1.62 8.81 -2.48
N GLY A 81 -1.94 8.69 -3.77
CA GLY A 81 -0.99 8.94 -4.84
C GLY A 81 -0.70 10.43 -5.04
N PRO A 82 0.41 10.74 -5.73
CA PRO A 82 0.72 12.10 -6.12
C PRO A 82 -0.28 12.62 -7.16
N TRP A 83 -0.45 13.94 -7.21
CA TRP A 83 -1.43 14.59 -8.11
C TRP A 83 -1.17 14.33 -9.60
N TYR A 84 0.09 14.08 -9.97
CA TYR A 84 0.51 13.86 -11.35
C TYR A 84 0.22 12.45 -11.87
N ASP A 85 -0.22 11.52 -11.00
CA ASP A 85 -0.59 10.15 -11.40
C ASP A 85 -2.08 10.05 -11.79
N HIS A 86 -2.71 11.19 -12.08
CA HIS A 86 -4.06 11.27 -12.60
C HIS A 86 -4.04 11.50 -14.11
N PHE A 87 -4.89 10.79 -14.84
CA PHE A 87 -5.06 11.01 -16.28
C PHE A 87 -5.39 12.48 -16.58
N PRO A 88 -4.79 13.10 -17.61
CA PRO A 88 -3.84 12.55 -18.60
C PRO A 88 -2.36 12.75 -18.24
N PHE A 89 -2.07 13.27 -17.03
CA PHE A 89 -0.71 13.60 -16.61
C PHE A 89 0.12 12.35 -16.29
N ASP A 90 -0.55 11.26 -15.90
CA ASP A 90 0.02 9.94 -15.66
C ASP A 90 0.92 9.45 -16.81
N PHE A 91 0.50 9.64 -18.06
CA PHE A 91 1.23 9.27 -19.26
C PHE A 91 2.61 9.96 -19.30
N PHE A 92 2.67 11.24 -18.97
CA PHE A 92 3.93 11.98 -18.99
C PHE A 92 4.81 11.63 -17.79
N ALA A 93 4.22 11.44 -16.61
CA ALA A 93 4.95 11.11 -15.39
C ALA A 93 5.59 9.71 -15.44
N GLN A 94 4.89 8.72 -15.99
CA GLN A 94 5.36 7.33 -16.03
C GLN A 94 6.20 7.02 -17.29
N ILE A 95 5.87 7.60 -18.45
CA ILE A 95 6.48 7.21 -19.74
C ILE A 95 7.60 8.15 -20.17
N VAL A 96 7.52 9.45 -19.83
CA VAL A 96 8.48 10.45 -20.34
C VAL A 96 9.57 10.76 -19.32
N ASN A 97 9.50 10.20 -18.11
CA ASN A 97 10.50 10.39 -17.08
C ASN A 97 11.71 9.44 -17.29
N PRO A 98 12.90 9.96 -17.62
CA PRO A 98 14.10 9.15 -17.81
C PRO A 98 14.74 8.67 -16.50
N SER A 99 14.27 9.16 -15.34
CA SER A 99 14.79 8.78 -14.03
C SER A 99 13.89 7.73 -13.36
N ARG A 100 14.51 6.75 -12.66
CA ARG A 100 13.79 5.79 -11.80
C ARG A 100 13.24 6.55 -10.60
N THR A 101 11.95 6.88 -10.64
CA THR A 101 11.25 7.43 -9.47
C THR A 101 10.89 6.28 -8.56
N VAL A 102 11.44 6.31 -7.33
CA VAL A 102 11.08 5.39 -6.25
C VAL A 102 10.17 6.16 -5.31
N ASP A 103 8.87 5.84 -5.32
CA ASP A 103 7.93 6.39 -4.37
C ASP A 103 7.89 5.48 -3.13
N SER A 104 8.46 5.95 -2.02
CA SER A 104 8.48 5.20 -0.76
C SER A 104 7.47 5.79 0.23
N TYR A 105 6.62 4.93 0.78
CA TYR A 105 5.60 5.27 1.77
C TYR A 105 5.82 4.47 3.03
N GLU A 106 5.48 5.06 4.18
CA GLU A 106 5.60 4.40 5.47
C GLU A 106 4.29 4.48 6.26
N TRP A 107 3.85 3.34 6.79
CA TRP A 107 2.76 3.25 7.75
C TRP A 107 3.26 2.67 9.07
N THR A 108 2.80 3.24 10.16
CA THR A 108 3.08 2.73 11.52
C THR A 108 1.77 2.43 12.23
N PHE A 109 1.67 1.23 12.80
CA PHE A 109 0.51 0.78 13.57
C PHE A 109 0.90 0.47 15.01
N GLU A 110 0.06 0.88 15.95
CA GLU A 110 0.23 0.57 17.37
C GLU A 110 -0.77 -0.51 17.76
N LEU A 111 -0.27 -1.59 18.37
CA LEU A 111 -1.08 -2.73 18.77
C LEU A 111 -1.45 -2.63 20.26
N SER A 112 -2.72 -2.85 20.55
CA SER A 112 -3.22 -2.90 21.92
C SER A 112 -3.03 -4.31 22.50
N PRO A 113 -2.55 -4.46 23.76
CA PRO A 113 -2.47 -5.76 24.41
C PRO A 113 -3.85 -6.43 24.49
N LYS A 114 -3.88 -7.75 24.35
CA LYS A 114 -5.13 -8.52 24.40
C LYS A 114 -5.73 -8.45 25.80
N ARG A 115 -6.95 -7.91 25.93
CA ARG A 115 -7.68 -7.96 27.20
C ARG A 115 -8.07 -9.41 27.52
N GLN A 116 -7.62 -9.92 28.65
CA GLN A 116 -8.12 -11.18 29.20
C GLN A 116 -9.38 -10.88 30.02
N ILE A 117 -10.54 -11.33 29.53
CA ILE A 117 -11.81 -11.21 30.26
C ILE A 117 -11.84 -12.33 31.31
N SER A 118 -12.15 -12.00 32.56
CA SER A 118 -12.23 -12.99 33.64
C SER A 118 -13.49 -13.86 33.51
N HIS A 119 -13.49 -15.04 34.14
CA HIS A 119 -14.66 -15.92 34.13
C HIS A 119 -15.90 -15.23 34.71
N ASP A 120 -15.73 -14.51 35.82
CA ASP A 120 -16.81 -13.80 36.49
C ASP A 120 -17.38 -12.66 35.61
N GLU A 121 -16.52 -11.93 34.90
CA GLU A 121 -16.93 -10.87 33.96
C GLU A 121 -17.69 -11.46 32.76
N LEU A 122 -17.31 -12.64 32.27
CA LEU A 122 -18.06 -13.35 31.22
C LEU A 122 -19.47 -13.77 31.69
N ILE A 123 -19.60 -14.28 32.92
CA ILE A 123 -20.92 -14.65 33.49
C ILE A 123 -21.79 -13.41 33.62
N GLN A 124 -21.25 -12.30 34.15
CA GLN A 124 -21.97 -11.04 34.29
C GLN A 124 -22.48 -10.51 32.94
N ASN A 125 -21.61 -10.50 31.91
CA ASN A 125 -22.01 -10.09 30.55
C ASN A 125 -23.12 -10.97 29.98
N ALA A 126 -23.08 -12.28 30.22
CA ALA A 126 -24.11 -13.22 29.77
C ALA A 126 -25.46 -13.01 30.48
N GLU A 127 -25.44 -12.76 31.79
CA GLU A 127 -26.65 -12.44 32.56
C GLU A 127 -27.27 -11.10 32.15
N GLU A 128 -26.44 -10.09 31.89
CA GLU A 128 -26.90 -8.78 31.40
C GLU A 128 -27.56 -8.89 30.03
N LEU A 129 -26.94 -9.62 29.08
CA LEU A 129 -27.51 -9.87 27.77
C LEU A 129 -28.85 -10.61 27.86
N LYS A 130 -28.97 -11.59 28.77
CA LYS A 130 -30.23 -12.30 29.01
C LYS A 130 -31.34 -11.37 29.49
N LYS A 131 -31.03 -10.40 30.36
CA LYS A 131 -32.01 -9.42 30.85
C LYS A 131 -32.49 -8.46 29.76
N GLN A 132 -31.62 -8.09 28.81
CA GLN A 132 -31.98 -7.22 27.69
C GLN A 132 -32.92 -7.89 26.68
N LEU A 133 -32.95 -9.22 26.63
CA LEU A 133 -33.77 -10.00 25.70
C LEU A 133 -35.14 -10.42 26.29
N GLN A 134 -35.43 -10.07 27.55
CA GLN A 134 -36.71 -10.34 28.23
C GLN A 134 -37.57 -9.07 28.31
#